data_AF-A0A1T4WZQ4-F1
#
_entry.id   AF-A0A1T4WZQ4-F1
#
_cell.length_a   1.000
_cell.length_b   1.000
_cell.length_c   1.000
_cell.angle_alpha   90.00
_cell.angle_beta   90.00
_cell.angle_gamma   90.00
#
_symmetry.space_group_name_H-M   'P 1'
#
loop_
_entity.id
_entity.type
_entity.pdbx_description
1 polymer ?
#
loop_
_entity_poly.entity_id
_entity_poly.type
_entity_poly.pdbx_seq_one_letter_code
_entity_poly.pdbx_strand_id
1 'polypeptide(L)'
;MRMLRKTTVSILALGTVLLLATVALAQAQDAKKWPQDAMDVTMAVADRLTGGDSFTDIRFAPETLGTMEGLQDGFYHPFNEGVVAPAFYQNHGTGTEYNADLAGYLNLQDQYGRYAGLQFLAKYHVMGKHIIVRECIVTLASPPTIPIEVYLVPATVFEQQCQASGANKDWASFYQFVKSNAYKPGDPEEKQVYYVVSFVMSRLPDDAGFEPIVSQKKNDRFPKDNIVAAKQEIFSYQGWRGHIFALKFKPGSLRDRFYINYYYTPGAGIPEGDRDRILVGRYDTNQ
;
A
#
# COMPACT_ATOMS: atom_id res chain seq x y z
N MET A 1 45.80 4.75 14.37
CA MET A 1 44.61 3.99 14.85
C MET A 1 43.55 4.98 15.32
N ARG A 2 42.55 5.29 14.48
CA ARG A 2 41.41 6.15 14.83
C ARG A 2 40.26 5.25 15.27
N MET A 3 39.83 5.38 16.52
CA MET A 3 38.62 4.72 17.03
C MET A 3 37.38 5.35 16.36
N LEU A 4 36.72 4.60 15.49
CA LEU A 4 35.36 4.86 15.06
C LEU A 4 34.42 4.59 16.23
N ARG A 5 33.96 5.66 16.90
CA ARG A 5 32.83 5.57 17.83
C ARG A 5 31.58 5.23 17.00
N LYS A 6 31.09 4.00 17.16
CA LYS A 6 29.75 3.61 16.73
C LYS A 6 28.76 4.34 17.62
N THR A 7 28.17 5.41 17.11
CA THR A 7 27.00 6.04 17.74
C THR A 7 25.82 5.12 17.47
N THR A 8 25.55 4.23 18.41
CA THR A 8 24.34 3.40 18.42
C THR A 8 23.18 4.35 18.65
N VAL A 9 22.49 4.72 17.57
CA VAL A 9 21.24 5.46 17.62
C VAL A 9 20.18 4.50 18.18
N SER A 10 20.00 4.53 19.50
CA SER A 10 18.87 3.92 20.18
C SER A 10 17.63 4.77 19.90
N ILE A 11 17.01 4.58 18.73
CA ILE A 11 15.66 5.09 18.47
C ILE A 11 14.71 4.33 19.39
N LEU A 12 14.24 5.10 20.37
CA LEU A 12 13.27 4.80 21.40
C LEU A 12 12.09 3.97 20.88
N ALA A 13 11.81 2.90 21.62
CA ALA A 13 10.61 2.07 21.55
C ALA A 13 9.35 2.79 22.07
N LEU A 14 9.04 3.98 21.55
CA LEU A 14 7.79 4.70 21.78
C LEU A 14 7.07 4.92 20.44
N GLY A 15 6.17 4.01 20.08
CA GLY A 15 5.34 4.17 18.90
C GLY A 15 4.71 2.89 18.36
N THR A 16 4.41 1.91 19.22
CA THR A 16 3.86 0.62 18.77
C THR A 16 2.46 0.37 19.32
N VAL A 17 1.56 1.33 19.18
CA VAL A 17 0.10 1.10 19.10
C VAL A 17 -0.54 2.30 18.39
N LEU A 18 -0.46 2.39 17.06
CA LEU A 18 -1.37 3.25 16.29
C LEU A 18 -2.32 2.35 15.48
N LEU A 19 -3.56 2.31 15.96
CA LEU A 19 -4.62 1.35 15.69
C LEU A 19 -4.98 1.15 14.20
N LEU A 20 -5.13 -0.12 13.86
CA LEU A 20 -6.18 -0.70 13.02
C LEU A 20 -7.55 -0.02 13.25
N ALA A 21 -8.02 0.84 12.32
CA ALA A 21 -9.46 1.10 12.08
C ALA A 21 -9.73 2.21 11.02
N THR A 22 -9.16 2.16 9.82
CA THR A 22 -9.41 3.25 8.84
C THR A 22 -10.83 3.28 8.26
N VAL A 23 -11.65 2.25 8.45
CA VAL A 23 -13.05 2.26 7.97
C VAL A 23 -14.03 2.82 9.02
N ALA A 24 -13.66 2.82 10.32
CA ALA A 24 -14.48 3.40 11.39
C ALA A 24 -14.05 4.83 11.80
N LEU A 25 -12.83 5.26 11.43
CA LEU A 25 -12.29 6.56 11.84
C LEU A 25 -12.89 7.77 11.10
N ALA A 26 -13.48 7.59 9.91
CA ALA A 26 -14.15 8.69 9.20
C ALA A 26 -15.38 9.24 9.95
N GLN A 27 -16.04 8.43 10.80
CA GLN A 27 -17.17 8.89 11.63
C GLN A 27 -16.75 9.31 13.05
N ALA A 28 -15.55 8.96 13.51
CA ALA A 28 -15.06 9.33 14.84
C ALA A 28 -14.18 10.59 14.86
N GLN A 29 -13.68 11.05 13.71
CA GLN A 29 -12.94 12.32 13.61
C GLN A 29 -13.81 13.57 13.77
N ASP A 30 -15.14 13.47 13.63
CA ASP A 30 -16.06 14.61 13.73
C ASP A 30 -16.15 15.25 15.13
N ALA A 31 -15.57 14.64 16.17
CA ALA A 31 -15.65 15.16 17.55
C ALA A 31 -14.37 15.84 18.07
N LYS A 32 -13.21 15.64 17.43
CA LYS A 32 -11.93 16.18 17.91
C LYS A 32 -11.42 17.24 16.95
N LYS A 33 -11.67 18.51 17.28
CA LYS A 33 -10.98 19.64 16.64
C LYS A 33 -9.48 19.51 16.94
N TRP A 34 -8.70 19.08 15.97
CA TRP A 34 -7.25 19.04 16.08
C TRP A 34 -6.68 20.47 16.14
N PRO A 35 -5.60 20.69 16.89
CA PRO A 35 -4.85 21.94 16.83
C PRO A 35 -4.41 22.26 15.40
N GLN A 36 -4.44 23.55 15.03
CA GLN A 36 -4.15 23.97 13.65
C GLN A 36 -2.71 23.60 13.24
N ASP A 37 -1.73 23.75 14.14
CA ASP A 37 -0.35 23.35 13.90
C ASP A 37 -0.21 21.85 13.59
N ALA A 38 -0.96 21.00 14.28
CA ALA A 38 -0.96 19.57 14.01
C ALA A 38 -1.51 19.25 12.62
N MET A 39 -2.59 19.94 12.21
CA MET A 39 -3.15 19.81 10.87
C MET A 39 -2.17 20.31 9.80
N ASP A 40 -1.58 21.50 9.99
CA ASP A 40 -0.66 22.09 9.03
C ASP A 40 0.60 21.24 8.85
N VAL A 41 1.17 20.71 9.93
CA VAL A 41 2.32 19.78 9.84
C VAL A 41 1.92 18.48 9.14
N THR A 42 0.74 17.93 9.43
CA THR A 42 0.25 16.71 8.76
C THR A 42 0.13 16.93 7.25
N MET A 43 -0.45 18.05 6.83
CA MET A 43 -0.58 18.40 5.41
C MET A 43 0.78 18.70 4.78
N ALA A 44 1.69 19.38 5.48
CA ALA A 44 3.04 19.65 4.98
C ALA A 44 3.87 18.38 4.77
N VAL A 45 3.67 17.34 5.58
CA VAL A 45 4.28 16.02 5.36
C VAL A 45 3.73 15.38 4.07
N ALA A 46 2.40 15.43 3.86
CA ALA A 46 1.76 14.90 2.66
C ALA A 46 2.22 15.63 1.39
N ASP A 47 2.15 16.96 1.39
CA ASP A 47 2.58 17.84 0.31
C ASP A 47 4.05 17.59 -0.05
N ARG A 48 4.93 17.41 0.94
CA ARG A 48 6.34 17.08 0.70
C ARG A 48 6.51 15.74 -0.01
N LEU A 49 5.80 14.69 0.41
CA LEU A 49 5.90 13.35 -0.19
C LEU A 49 5.40 13.34 -1.64
N THR A 50 4.41 14.15 -1.96
CA THR A 50 3.87 14.30 -3.32
C THR A 50 4.65 15.31 -4.17
N GLY A 51 5.78 15.82 -3.67
CA GLY A 51 6.70 16.70 -4.40
C GLY A 51 6.32 18.19 -4.36
N GLY A 52 5.34 18.56 -3.54
CA GLY A 52 4.94 19.93 -3.25
C GLY A 52 5.88 20.67 -2.29
N ASP A 53 5.67 21.98 -2.22
CA ASP A 53 6.30 22.90 -1.25
C ASP A 53 5.34 24.05 -0.90
N SER A 54 4.07 23.72 -0.70
CA SER A 54 2.97 24.68 -0.54
C SER A 54 3.00 25.41 0.81
N PHE A 55 3.67 24.82 1.82
CA PHE A 55 3.67 25.30 3.20
C PHE A 55 4.92 26.13 3.56
N THR A 56 5.00 27.36 3.04
CA THR A 56 6.19 28.24 3.22
C THR A 56 6.58 28.57 4.67
N ASP A 57 5.61 28.51 5.60
CA ASP A 57 5.83 28.74 7.02
C ASP A 57 6.29 27.48 7.79
N ILE A 58 6.28 26.32 7.14
CA ILE A 58 6.70 25.04 7.70
C ILE A 58 7.99 24.58 7.02
N ARG A 59 9.05 24.43 7.80
CA ARG A 59 10.35 23.98 7.29
C ARG A 59 10.71 22.63 7.88
N PHE A 60 11.19 21.74 7.02
CA PHE A 60 11.76 20.47 7.42
C PHE A 60 13.27 20.63 7.59
N ALA A 61 13.81 20.17 8.72
CA ALA A 61 15.25 20.12 8.88
C ALA A 61 15.86 19.15 7.83
N PRO A 62 17.00 19.48 7.20
CA PRO A 62 17.53 18.71 6.07
C PRO A 62 17.72 17.21 6.35
N GLU A 63 18.09 16.86 7.58
CA GLU A 63 18.28 15.48 8.04
C GLU A 63 16.99 14.65 8.02
N THR A 64 15.81 15.29 8.10
CA THR A 64 14.52 14.60 8.10
C THR A 64 14.12 14.08 6.72
N LEU A 65 14.62 14.72 5.66
CA LEU A 65 14.25 14.35 4.30
C LEU A 65 14.75 12.94 3.93
N GLY A 66 15.82 12.47 4.58
CA GLY A 66 16.33 11.12 4.38
C GLY A 66 15.58 10.02 5.14
N THR A 67 14.70 10.37 6.06
CA THR A 67 13.93 9.42 6.88
C THR A 67 12.47 9.29 6.44
N MET A 68 12.08 10.00 5.39
CA MET A 68 10.76 9.92 4.78
C MET A 68 10.80 8.93 3.61
N GLU A 69 10.13 7.79 3.75
CA GLU A 69 10.08 6.77 2.69
C GLU A 69 9.62 7.36 1.34
N GLY A 70 10.32 7.00 0.27
CA GLY A 70 9.98 7.38 -1.11
C GLY A 70 10.21 8.86 -1.45
N LEU A 71 10.74 9.66 -0.52
CA LEU A 71 10.97 11.08 -0.78
C LEU A 71 12.20 11.32 -1.65
N GLN A 72 13.31 10.61 -1.40
CA GLN A 72 14.59 10.84 -2.09
C GLN A 72 14.55 10.52 -3.59
N ASP A 73 13.77 9.51 -3.97
CA ASP A 73 13.57 9.07 -5.35
C ASP A 73 12.30 9.64 -5.98
N GLY A 74 11.54 10.46 -5.24
CA GLY A 74 10.28 11.04 -5.69
C GLY A 74 9.21 9.99 -5.99
N PHE A 75 9.25 8.84 -5.31
CA PHE A 75 8.37 7.70 -5.55
C PHE A 75 6.89 8.08 -5.51
N TYR A 76 6.51 8.97 -4.59
CA TYR A 76 5.13 9.40 -4.39
C TYR A 76 4.74 10.68 -5.13
N HIS A 77 5.63 11.31 -5.90
CA HIS A 77 5.31 12.50 -6.69
C HIS A 77 4.10 12.34 -7.65
N PRO A 78 3.88 11.18 -8.31
CA PRO A 78 2.71 11.00 -9.18
C PRO A 78 1.42 10.65 -8.42
N PHE A 79 1.45 10.62 -7.08
CA PHE A 79 0.29 10.31 -6.25
C PHE A 79 -0.43 11.59 -5.85
N ASN A 80 -1.75 11.49 -5.75
CA ASN A 80 -2.60 12.49 -5.13
C ASN A 80 -2.81 12.15 -3.66
N GLU A 81 -3.04 13.19 -2.86
CA GLU A 81 -3.45 13.04 -1.46
C GLU A 81 -4.87 12.48 -1.40
N GLY A 82 -5.03 11.37 -0.66
CA GLY A 82 -6.33 10.83 -0.28
C GLY A 82 -6.69 11.29 1.14
N VAL A 83 -6.78 10.35 2.07
CA VAL A 83 -7.07 10.66 3.47
C VAL A 83 -5.76 10.98 4.20
N VAL A 84 -5.66 12.20 4.73
CA VAL A 84 -4.53 12.69 5.52
C VAL A 84 -5.06 13.11 6.90
N ALA A 85 -4.52 12.53 7.97
CA ALA A 85 -5.10 12.71 9.30
C ALA A 85 -4.11 12.57 10.45
N PRO A 86 -4.15 13.48 11.43
CA PRO A 86 -3.52 13.26 12.74
C PRO A 86 -4.21 12.11 13.49
N ALA A 87 -3.41 11.37 14.25
CA ALA A 87 -3.87 10.30 15.13
C ALA A 87 -3.37 10.46 16.57
N PHE A 88 -2.22 11.12 16.77
CA PHE A 88 -1.67 11.46 18.08
C PHE A 88 -1.11 12.88 18.08
N TYR A 89 -1.30 13.61 19.17
CA TYR A 89 -0.71 14.94 19.36
C TYR A 89 -0.40 15.17 20.84
N GLN A 90 0.80 15.64 21.13
CA GLN A 90 1.23 16.04 22.45
C GLN A 90 1.98 17.37 22.40
N ASN A 91 1.47 18.39 23.09
CA ASN A 91 2.12 19.67 23.27
C ASN A 91 2.95 19.66 24.57
N HIS A 92 4.20 20.12 24.50
CA HIS A 92 5.15 20.15 25.61
C HIS A 92 5.44 21.57 26.14
N GLY A 93 4.57 22.54 25.87
CA GLY A 93 4.76 23.93 26.28
C GLY A 93 3.47 24.74 26.39
N THR A 94 3.63 26.05 26.59
CA THR A 94 2.53 27.03 26.67
C THR A 94 2.88 28.29 25.88
N GLY A 95 1.86 29.03 25.45
CA GLY A 95 2.05 30.28 24.70
C GLY A 95 2.27 30.07 23.20
N THR A 96 2.98 31.00 22.56
CA THR A 96 3.20 31.02 21.10
C THR A 96 4.45 30.25 20.66
N GLU A 97 5.25 29.75 21.61
CA GLU A 97 6.47 29.01 21.33
C GLU A 97 6.47 27.71 22.15
N TYR A 98 6.50 26.56 21.48
CA TYR A 98 6.44 25.26 22.15
C TYR A 98 6.97 24.14 21.26
N ASN A 99 7.28 23.00 21.88
CA ASN A 99 7.60 21.76 21.19
C ASN A 99 6.35 20.87 21.14
N ALA A 100 6.17 20.13 20.06
CA ALA A 100 5.08 19.16 19.94
C ALA A 100 5.53 17.88 19.24
N ASP A 101 4.91 16.78 19.64
CA ASP A 101 5.01 15.48 18.98
C ASP A 101 3.67 15.17 18.30
N LEU A 102 3.75 14.64 17.08
CA LEU A 102 2.61 14.34 16.24
C LEU A 102 2.82 13.00 15.55
N ALA A 103 1.77 12.18 15.51
CA ALA A 103 1.73 11.02 14.65
C ALA A 103 0.43 11.01 13.86
N GLY A 104 0.46 10.43 12.67
CA GLY A 104 -0.70 10.36 11.79
C GLY A 104 -0.54 9.34 10.69
N TYR A 105 -1.52 9.33 9.80
CA TYR A 105 -1.55 8.45 8.63
C TYR A 105 -1.88 9.23 7.37
N LEU A 106 -1.34 8.75 6.26
CA LEU A 106 -1.49 9.31 4.92
C LEU A 106 -1.91 8.18 3.99
N ASN A 107 -3.02 8.33 3.30
CA ASN A 107 -3.40 7.43 2.21
C ASN A 107 -3.18 8.18 0.90
N LEU A 108 -2.19 7.74 0.14
CA LEU A 108 -1.86 8.31 -1.17
C LEU A 108 -2.46 7.43 -2.28
N GLN A 109 -2.96 8.03 -3.36
CA GLN A 109 -3.53 7.30 -4.49
C GLN A 109 -3.01 7.82 -5.83
N ASP A 110 -2.62 6.94 -6.74
CA ASP A 110 -2.19 7.34 -8.09
C ASP A 110 -3.32 7.30 -9.13
N GLN A 111 -2.99 7.70 -10.37
CA GLN A 111 -3.94 7.72 -11.49
C GLN A 111 -4.52 6.34 -11.89
N TYR A 112 -3.90 5.25 -11.46
CA TYR A 112 -4.39 3.88 -11.71
C TYR A 112 -5.32 3.41 -10.60
N GLY A 113 -5.57 4.25 -9.59
CA GLY A 113 -6.35 3.89 -8.41
C GLY A 113 -5.57 3.07 -7.40
N ARG A 114 -4.26 2.86 -7.60
CA ARG A 114 -3.40 2.18 -6.63
C ARG A 114 -3.23 3.06 -5.40
N TYR A 115 -3.15 2.46 -4.21
CA TYR A 115 -2.99 3.22 -2.98
C TYR A 115 -1.85 2.72 -2.10
N ALA A 116 -1.23 3.66 -1.39
CA ALA A 116 -0.20 3.40 -0.39
C ALA A 116 -0.63 4.05 0.94
N GLY A 117 -0.75 3.22 1.98
CA GLY A 117 -0.99 3.69 3.34
C GLY A 117 0.34 3.94 4.04
N LEU A 118 0.58 5.16 4.46
CA LEU A 118 1.78 5.57 5.19
C LEU A 118 1.40 5.97 6.61
N GLN A 119 2.32 5.76 7.52
CA GLN A 119 2.27 6.34 8.86
C GLN A 119 3.46 7.28 9.03
N PHE A 120 3.27 8.33 9.81
CA PHE A 120 4.35 9.25 10.12
C PHE A 120 4.42 9.58 11.60
N LEU A 121 5.63 9.92 12.05
CA LEU A 121 5.93 10.50 13.33
C LEU A 121 6.75 11.77 13.09
N ALA A 122 6.29 12.89 13.63
CA ALA A 122 6.95 14.17 13.53
C ALA A 122 7.18 14.78 14.92
N LYS A 123 8.37 15.36 15.12
CA LYS A 123 8.65 16.25 16.24
C LYS A 123 8.97 17.63 15.70
N TYR A 124 8.27 18.64 16.19
CA TYR A 124 8.42 19.99 15.68
C TYR A 124 8.45 21.04 16.79
N HIS A 125 8.81 22.24 16.38
CA HIS A 125 8.88 23.43 17.22
C HIS A 125 8.07 24.53 16.56
N VAL A 126 7.11 25.07 17.30
CA VAL A 126 6.27 26.20 16.87
C VAL A 126 6.87 27.49 17.40
N MET A 127 6.96 28.51 16.53
CA MET A 127 7.48 29.85 16.83
C MET A 127 6.52 30.90 16.25
N GLY A 128 5.39 31.11 16.93
CA GLY A 128 4.32 31.95 16.42
C GLY A 128 3.67 31.32 15.18
N LYS A 129 3.93 31.90 14.00
CA LYS A 129 3.41 31.39 12.71
C LYS A 129 4.34 30.39 12.03
N HIS A 130 5.61 30.36 12.41
CA HIS A 130 6.60 29.50 11.78
C HIS A 130 6.70 28.17 12.53
N ILE A 131 6.84 27.07 11.79
CA ILE A 131 7.02 25.73 12.35
C ILE A 131 8.28 25.11 11.77
N ILE A 132 9.13 24.55 12.63
CA ILE A 132 10.29 23.76 12.20
C ILE A 132 10.05 22.31 12.61
N VAL A 133 9.93 21.43 11.61
CA VAL A 133 9.91 19.98 11.78
C VAL A 133 11.35 19.49 11.91
N ARG A 134 11.75 19.13 13.13
CA ARG A 134 13.12 18.72 13.46
C ARG A 134 13.37 17.26 13.20
N GLU A 135 12.35 16.43 13.39
CA GLU A 135 12.38 14.99 13.11
C GLU A 135 11.09 14.64 12.39
N CYS A 136 11.19 13.89 11.29
CA CYS A 136 10.02 13.34 10.59
C CYS A 136 10.40 11.97 10.01
N ILE A 137 9.71 10.92 10.44
CA ILE A 137 9.87 9.58 9.89
C ILE A 137 8.55 9.22 9.22
N VAL A 138 8.63 8.77 7.97
CA VAL A 138 7.47 8.25 7.23
C VAL A 138 7.80 6.82 6.81
N THR A 139 6.87 5.90 7.06
CA THR A 139 7.02 4.48 6.69
C THR A 139 5.75 3.94 6.10
N LEU A 140 5.88 2.99 5.17
CA LEU A 140 4.77 2.21 4.63
C LEU A 140 4.14 1.39 5.75
N ALA A 141 2.82 1.51 5.86
CA ALA A 141 2.00 0.77 6.79
C ALA A 141 1.18 -0.28 6.04
N SER A 142 0.95 -1.40 6.70
CA SER A 142 0.06 -2.44 6.22
C SER A 142 -1.37 -1.92 6.06
N PRO A 143 -1.98 -2.02 4.87
CA PRO A 143 -3.32 -1.52 4.67
C PRO A 143 -4.35 -2.45 5.37
N PRO A 144 -5.47 -1.91 5.86
CA PRO A 144 -6.49 -2.68 6.56
C PRO A 144 -7.47 -3.40 5.62
N THR A 145 -7.59 -2.92 4.39
CA THR A 145 -8.28 -3.61 3.30
C THR A 145 -7.27 -3.89 2.19
N ILE A 146 -7.56 -4.83 1.29
CA ILE A 146 -6.71 -5.10 0.12
C ILE A 146 -7.61 -5.31 -1.09
N PRO A 147 -7.95 -4.24 -1.84
CA PRO A 147 -8.55 -4.34 -3.15
C PRO A 147 -7.65 -5.15 -4.09
N ILE A 148 -8.27 -6.12 -4.75
CA ILE A 148 -7.61 -7.00 -5.70
C ILE A 148 -8.43 -6.98 -6.98
N GLU A 149 -7.76 -6.69 -8.09
CA GLU A 149 -8.35 -6.78 -9.41
C GLU A 149 -7.87 -8.05 -10.10
N VAL A 150 -8.77 -8.74 -10.80
CA VAL A 150 -8.46 -9.99 -11.49
C VAL A 150 -8.84 -9.87 -12.95
N TYR A 151 -7.93 -10.27 -13.81
CA TYR A 151 -8.05 -10.17 -15.26
C TYR A 151 -7.76 -11.53 -15.89
N LEU A 152 -8.50 -11.85 -16.95
CA LEU A 152 -8.33 -13.09 -17.72
C LEU A 152 -7.81 -12.72 -19.11
N VAL A 153 -6.56 -13.02 -19.42
CA VAL A 153 -5.94 -12.69 -20.72
C VAL A 153 -5.75 -13.96 -21.53
N PRO A 154 -6.27 -14.06 -22.78
CA PRO A 154 -6.00 -15.21 -23.63
C PRO A 154 -4.49 -15.45 -23.81
N ALA A 155 -4.04 -16.71 -23.69
CA ALA A 155 -2.62 -17.03 -23.76
C ALA A 155 -1.96 -16.60 -25.08
N THR A 156 -2.69 -16.72 -26.18
CA THR A 156 -2.25 -16.26 -27.51
C THR A 156 -1.90 -14.78 -27.53
N VAL A 157 -2.70 -13.94 -26.86
CA VAL A 157 -2.45 -12.50 -26.75
C VAL A 157 -1.29 -12.22 -25.81
N PHE A 158 -1.30 -12.87 -24.64
CA PHE A 158 -0.29 -12.65 -23.60
C PHE A 158 1.13 -12.97 -24.12
N GLU A 159 1.33 -14.16 -24.68
CA GLU A 159 2.64 -14.65 -25.08
C GLU A 159 3.23 -13.85 -26.25
N GLN A 160 2.40 -13.45 -27.21
CA GLN A 160 2.85 -12.71 -28.39
C GLN A 160 3.12 -11.23 -28.07
N GLN A 161 2.23 -10.58 -27.32
CA GLN A 161 2.24 -9.12 -27.20
C GLN A 161 2.94 -8.63 -25.92
N CYS A 162 2.85 -9.36 -24.81
CA CYS A 162 3.50 -8.95 -23.56
C CYS A 162 5.03 -8.96 -23.71
N GLN A 163 5.57 -10.02 -24.34
CA GLN A 163 7.01 -10.14 -24.57
C GLN A 163 7.51 -9.09 -25.56
N ALA A 164 6.80 -8.87 -26.67
CA ALA A 164 7.18 -7.91 -27.70
C ALA A 164 7.19 -6.46 -27.17
N SER A 165 6.22 -6.11 -26.33
CA SER A 165 6.14 -4.78 -25.71
C SER A 165 7.10 -4.59 -24.52
N GLY A 166 7.57 -5.68 -23.92
CA GLY A 166 8.33 -5.62 -22.67
C GLY A 166 7.50 -5.06 -21.50
N ALA A 167 6.17 -5.17 -21.58
CA ALA A 167 5.25 -4.61 -20.59
C ALA A 167 5.46 -5.17 -19.18
N ASN A 168 6.07 -6.35 -19.05
CA ASN A 168 6.37 -7.02 -17.78
C ASN A 168 7.58 -6.45 -17.02
N LYS A 169 8.16 -5.32 -17.45
CA LYS A 169 9.34 -4.72 -16.79
C LYS A 169 8.99 -3.82 -15.62
N ASP A 170 7.81 -3.22 -15.64
CA ASP A 170 7.32 -2.37 -14.57
C ASP A 170 5.83 -2.62 -14.33
N TRP A 171 5.37 -2.30 -13.12
CA TRP A 171 4.00 -2.59 -12.71
C TRP A 171 2.97 -1.88 -13.59
N ALA A 172 3.18 -0.60 -13.91
CA ALA A 172 2.19 0.23 -14.58
C ALA A 172 1.96 -0.24 -16.03
N SER A 173 3.04 -0.50 -16.76
CA SER A 173 2.99 -1.06 -18.10
C SER A 173 2.34 -2.44 -18.09
N PHE A 174 2.67 -3.29 -17.11
CA PHE A 174 2.11 -4.64 -17.03
C PHE A 174 0.61 -4.61 -16.71
N TYR A 175 0.20 -3.79 -15.76
CA TYR A 175 -1.19 -3.58 -15.40
C TYR A 175 -2.02 -3.06 -16.57
N GLN A 176 -1.53 -2.02 -17.27
CA GLN A 176 -2.22 -1.46 -18.44
C GLN A 176 -2.33 -2.50 -19.56
N PHE A 177 -1.26 -3.21 -19.86
CA PHE A 177 -1.29 -4.29 -20.85
C PHE A 177 -2.36 -5.33 -20.51
N VAL A 178 -2.36 -5.85 -19.28
CA VAL A 178 -3.30 -6.87 -18.85
C VAL A 178 -4.74 -6.34 -18.90
N LYS A 179 -4.99 -5.14 -18.36
CA LYS A 179 -6.32 -4.53 -18.34
C LYS A 179 -6.88 -4.28 -19.73
N SER A 180 -6.05 -3.83 -20.67
CA SER A 180 -6.47 -3.56 -22.05
C SER A 180 -6.77 -4.82 -22.86
N ASN A 181 -6.12 -5.94 -22.53
CA ASN A 181 -6.21 -7.21 -23.26
C ASN A 181 -7.01 -8.29 -22.54
N ALA A 182 -7.59 -7.98 -21.39
CA ALA A 182 -8.42 -8.91 -20.64
C ALA A 182 -9.74 -9.18 -21.39
N TYR A 183 -10.23 -10.41 -21.25
CA TYR A 183 -11.59 -10.81 -21.59
C TYR A 183 -12.60 -9.87 -20.92
N LYS A 184 -13.58 -9.42 -21.70
CA LYS A 184 -14.67 -8.54 -21.25
C LYS A 184 -16.00 -9.30 -21.30
N PRO A 185 -16.93 -9.02 -20.38
CA PRO A 185 -18.29 -9.53 -20.50
C PRO A 185 -18.89 -9.19 -21.87
N GLY A 186 -19.31 -10.22 -22.62
CA GLY A 186 -19.82 -10.09 -23.98
C GLY A 186 -18.86 -10.57 -25.07
N ASP A 187 -17.57 -10.75 -24.76
CA ASP A 187 -16.64 -11.42 -25.67
C ASP A 187 -17.03 -12.90 -25.85
N PRO A 188 -16.64 -13.55 -26.97
CA PRO A 188 -16.89 -14.98 -27.17
C PRO A 188 -16.32 -15.84 -26.03
N GLU A 189 -17.19 -16.59 -25.36
CA GLU A 189 -16.79 -17.52 -24.31
C GLU A 189 -16.22 -18.82 -24.92
N GLU A 190 -14.94 -18.81 -25.26
CA GLU A 190 -14.24 -19.97 -25.82
C GLU A 190 -13.45 -20.74 -24.75
N LYS A 191 -13.43 -22.07 -24.87
CA LYS A 191 -12.59 -22.90 -24.00
C LYS A 191 -11.15 -22.89 -24.51
N GLN A 192 -10.32 -22.07 -23.90
CA GLN A 192 -8.91 -21.91 -24.25
C GLN A 192 -8.03 -21.73 -23.01
N VAL A 193 -6.72 -21.56 -23.21
CA VAL A 193 -5.79 -21.23 -22.12
C VAL A 193 -5.85 -19.74 -21.87
N TYR A 194 -6.07 -19.35 -20.62
CA TYR A 194 -5.99 -17.97 -20.17
C TYR A 194 -4.89 -17.84 -19.12
N TYR A 195 -4.16 -16.73 -19.18
CA TYR A 195 -3.42 -16.22 -18.03
C TYR A 195 -4.40 -15.49 -17.13
N VAL A 196 -4.50 -15.95 -15.89
CA VAL A 196 -5.27 -15.31 -14.85
C VAL A 196 -4.30 -14.46 -14.05
N VAL A 197 -4.49 -13.15 -14.09
CA VAL A 197 -3.59 -12.19 -13.45
C VAL A 197 -4.36 -11.41 -12.39
N SER A 198 -3.84 -11.43 -11.17
CA SER A 198 -4.37 -10.69 -10.02
C SER A 198 -3.41 -9.57 -9.65
N PHE A 199 -3.93 -8.36 -9.48
CA PHE A 199 -3.16 -7.22 -9.00
C PHE A 199 -3.64 -6.80 -7.62
N VAL A 200 -2.71 -6.71 -6.68
CA VAL A 200 -2.95 -6.07 -5.39
C VAL A 200 -2.86 -4.56 -5.61
N MET A 201 -3.98 -3.86 -5.49
CA MET A 201 -4.03 -2.41 -5.74
C MET A 201 -3.46 -1.59 -4.57
N SER A 202 -2.83 -2.26 -3.62
CA SER A 202 -2.33 -1.73 -2.35
C SER A 202 -0.83 -1.97 -2.29
N ARG A 203 -0.04 -0.96 -1.94
CA ARG A 203 1.38 -1.18 -1.68
C ARG A 203 1.51 -1.89 -0.34
N LEU A 204 2.18 -3.03 -0.32
CA LEU A 204 2.36 -3.83 0.88
C LEU A 204 3.78 -3.68 1.41
N PRO A 205 3.98 -3.59 2.74
CA PRO A 205 5.30 -3.72 3.36
C PRO A 205 6.03 -4.99 2.92
N ASP A 206 7.35 -4.98 2.93
CA ASP A 206 8.15 -6.14 2.50
C ASP A 206 7.92 -7.37 3.39
N ASP A 207 7.66 -7.16 4.68
CA ASP A 207 7.38 -8.19 5.67
C ASP A 207 5.92 -8.67 5.70
N ALA A 208 5.02 -8.05 4.92
CA ALA A 208 3.66 -8.54 4.79
C ALA A 208 3.61 -9.89 4.04
N GLY A 209 2.61 -10.72 4.30
CA GLY A 209 2.34 -11.95 3.54
C GLY A 209 1.22 -11.76 2.53
N PHE A 210 1.35 -12.32 1.33
CA PHE A 210 0.27 -12.37 0.34
C PHE A 210 0.22 -13.76 -0.28
N GLU A 211 -0.92 -14.44 -0.16
CA GLU A 211 -1.06 -15.84 -0.54
C GLU A 211 -2.38 -16.08 -1.29
N PRO A 212 -2.32 -16.24 -2.62
CA PRO A 212 -3.47 -16.70 -3.41
C PRO A 212 -3.60 -18.23 -3.31
N ILE A 213 -4.83 -18.70 -3.09
CA ILE A 213 -5.21 -20.11 -3.11
C ILE A 213 -6.23 -20.32 -4.22
N VAL A 214 -5.82 -20.96 -5.32
CA VAL A 214 -6.71 -21.31 -6.44
C VAL A 214 -7.29 -22.71 -6.20
N SER A 215 -8.62 -22.84 -6.17
CA SER A 215 -9.27 -24.13 -5.96
C SER A 215 -10.59 -24.25 -6.73
N GLN A 216 -11.05 -25.47 -6.95
CA GLN A 216 -12.40 -25.77 -7.43
C GLN A 216 -13.46 -25.64 -6.34
N LYS A 217 -13.07 -25.53 -5.06
CA LYS A 217 -13.97 -25.37 -3.92
C LYS A 217 -13.83 -23.99 -3.31
N LYS A 218 -14.97 -23.36 -3.05
CA LYS A 218 -15.06 -21.98 -2.54
C LYS A 218 -14.34 -21.75 -1.20
N ASN A 219 -14.33 -22.76 -0.32
CA ASN A 219 -13.89 -22.63 1.07
C ASN A 219 -12.50 -23.23 1.34
N ASP A 220 -11.81 -23.68 0.29
CA ASP A 220 -10.44 -24.17 0.41
C ASP A 220 -9.50 -23.03 0.78
N ARG A 221 -8.60 -23.29 1.72
CA ARG A 221 -7.89 -22.22 2.43
C ARG A 221 -6.43 -22.50 2.73
N PHE A 222 -5.99 -23.73 2.53
CA PHE A 222 -4.63 -24.16 2.86
C PHE A 222 -3.77 -24.26 1.59
N PRO A 223 -2.45 -24.10 1.71
CA PRO A 223 -1.53 -24.25 0.57
C PRO A 223 -1.72 -25.56 -0.21
N LYS A 224 -1.98 -26.66 0.50
CA LYS A 224 -2.22 -27.98 -0.10
C LYS A 224 -3.48 -28.06 -0.98
N ASP A 225 -4.40 -27.11 -0.81
CA ASP A 225 -5.64 -27.05 -1.58
C ASP A 225 -5.44 -26.26 -2.90
N ASN A 226 -4.27 -25.62 -3.09
CA ASN A 226 -4.00 -24.81 -4.27
C ASN A 226 -3.65 -25.69 -5.47
N ILE A 227 -4.58 -25.80 -6.42
CA ILE A 227 -4.48 -26.67 -7.60
C ILE A 227 -3.44 -26.19 -8.62
N VAL A 228 -2.96 -24.95 -8.51
CA VAL A 228 -1.95 -24.36 -9.39
C VAL A 228 -0.65 -24.01 -8.65
N ALA A 229 -0.44 -24.51 -7.43
CA ALA A 229 0.71 -24.15 -6.59
C ALA A 229 2.06 -24.25 -7.31
N ALA A 230 2.25 -25.27 -8.16
CA ALA A 230 3.50 -25.49 -8.90
C ALA A 230 3.63 -24.67 -10.20
N LYS A 231 2.58 -23.95 -10.60
CA LYS A 231 2.48 -23.22 -11.89
C LYS A 231 2.09 -21.75 -11.73
N GLN A 232 1.91 -21.29 -10.49
CA GLN A 232 1.66 -19.89 -10.20
C GLN A 232 2.98 -19.18 -9.92
N GLU A 233 2.99 -17.88 -10.19
CA GLU A 233 4.05 -16.96 -9.82
C GLU A 233 3.44 -15.81 -9.02
N ILE A 234 4.12 -15.42 -7.94
CA ILE A 234 3.82 -14.21 -7.18
C ILE A 234 4.94 -13.23 -7.48
N PHE A 235 4.59 -12.08 -8.02
CA PHE A 235 5.55 -11.03 -8.36
C PHE A 235 5.38 -9.82 -7.43
N SER A 236 6.46 -9.05 -7.27
CA SER A 236 6.49 -7.83 -6.47
C SER A 236 7.27 -6.75 -7.20
N TYR A 237 6.63 -5.62 -7.45
CA TYR A 237 7.26 -4.40 -7.97
C TYR A 237 7.25 -3.36 -6.85
N GLN A 238 8.34 -3.27 -6.08
CA GLN A 238 8.48 -2.29 -4.98
C GLN A 238 7.30 -2.31 -3.99
N GLY A 239 6.85 -3.50 -3.59
CA GLY A 239 5.71 -3.68 -2.67
C GLY A 239 4.34 -3.77 -3.36
N TRP A 240 4.25 -3.46 -4.66
CA TRP A 240 3.06 -3.76 -5.45
C TRP A 240 3.07 -5.23 -5.87
N ARG A 241 2.24 -6.03 -5.21
CA ARG A 241 2.20 -7.47 -5.42
C ARG A 241 1.20 -7.87 -6.48
N GLY A 242 1.44 -8.99 -7.12
CA GLY A 242 0.45 -9.64 -7.96
C GLY A 242 0.70 -11.12 -8.07
N HIS A 243 -0.19 -11.78 -8.77
CA HIS A 243 -0.23 -13.22 -8.91
C HIS A 243 -0.62 -13.57 -10.33
N ILE A 244 0.05 -14.55 -10.92
CA ILE A 244 -0.25 -15.01 -12.27
C ILE A 244 -0.17 -16.53 -12.34
N PHE A 245 -1.09 -17.14 -13.08
CA PHE A 245 -1.03 -18.55 -13.47
C PHE A 245 -1.77 -18.76 -14.79
N ALA A 246 -1.45 -19.85 -15.49
CA ALA A 246 -2.16 -20.25 -16.71
C ALA A 246 -3.09 -21.44 -16.44
N LEU A 247 -4.33 -21.36 -16.95
CA LEU A 247 -5.30 -22.45 -16.85
C LEU A 247 -6.17 -22.53 -18.12
N LYS A 248 -6.52 -23.75 -18.52
CA LYS A 248 -7.47 -23.98 -19.61
C LYS A 248 -8.89 -24.04 -19.08
N PHE A 249 -9.72 -23.06 -19.41
CA PHE A 249 -11.13 -23.01 -18.99
C PHE A 249 -11.98 -22.19 -19.98
N LYS A 250 -13.29 -22.22 -19.79
CA LYS A 250 -14.25 -21.35 -20.48
C LYS A 250 -14.83 -20.35 -19.46
N PRO A 251 -14.62 -19.03 -19.63
CA PRO A 251 -15.23 -18.00 -18.77
C PRO A 251 -16.76 -18.19 -18.67
N GLY A 252 -17.34 -17.99 -17.48
CA GLY A 252 -18.78 -18.19 -17.25
C GLY A 252 -19.25 -19.66 -17.23
N SER A 253 -18.38 -20.64 -17.45
CA SER A 253 -18.77 -22.05 -17.41
C SER A 253 -18.82 -22.60 -15.99
N LEU A 254 -19.98 -23.13 -15.58
CA LEU A 254 -20.13 -23.85 -14.31
C LEU A 254 -19.24 -25.10 -14.21
N ARG A 255 -18.87 -25.72 -15.34
CA ARG A 255 -18.05 -26.96 -15.37
C ARG A 255 -16.57 -26.68 -15.20
N ASP A 256 -16.10 -25.53 -15.67
CA ASP A 256 -14.69 -25.13 -15.60
C ASP A 256 -14.49 -24.02 -14.53
N ARG A 257 -15.41 -23.92 -13.58
CA ARG A 257 -15.41 -22.90 -12.52
C ARG A 257 -14.28 -23.14 -11.52
N PHE A 258 -13.61 -22.07 -11.12
CA PHE A 258 -12.67 -22.07 -10.00
C PHE A 258 -12.81 -20.79 -9.18
N TYR A 259 -12.18 -20.81 -8.01
CA TYR A 259 -12.12 -19.70 -7.07
C TYR A 259 -10.67 -19.34 -6.82
N ILE A 260 -10.44 -18.07 -6.49
CA ILE A 260 -9.17 -17.62 -5.93
C ILE A 260 -9.48 -16.98 -4.59
N ASN A 261 -9.02 -17.59 -3.51
CA ASN A 261 -9.07 -17.01 -2.17
C ASN A 261 -7.76 -16.29 -1.91
N TYR A 262 -7.81 -14.98 -1.64
CA TYR A 262 -6.63 -14.17 -1.36
C TYR A 262 -6.46 -13.97 0.13
N TYR A 263 -5.35 -14.48 0.65
CA TYR A 263 -4.99 -14.32 2.05
C TYR A 263 -3.88 -13.29 2.19
N TYR A 264 -3.94 -12.58 3.30
CA TYR A 264 -3.01 -11.52 3.65
C TYR A 264 -2.62 -11.66 5.10
N THR A 265 -1.34 -11.47 5.37
CA THR A 265 -0.78 -11.35 6.71
C THR A 265 -0.20 -9.94 6.82
N PRO A 266 -0.72 -9.08 7.69
CA PRO A 266 -0.17 -7.75 7.87
C PRO A 266 1.30 -7.78 8.30
N GLY A 267 2.07 -6.80 7.85
CA GLY A 267 3.47 -6.57 8.20
C GLY A 267 3.63 -5.29 9.02
N ALA A 268 4.59 -4.44 8.63
CA ALA A 268 4.91 -3.19 9.29
C ALA A 268 3.67 -2.31 9.57
N GLY A 269 3.66 -1.66 10.73
CA GLY A 269 2.53 -0.86 11.21
C GLY A 269 1.51 -1.65 12.05
N ILE A 270 1.55 -2.98 12.02
CA ILE A 270 0.69 -3.83 12.87
C ILE A 270 1.53 -4.56 13.93
N PRO A 271 1.11 -4.57 15.22
CA PRO A 271 1.78 -5.35 16.26
C PRO A 271 1.88 -6.83 15.90
N GLU A 272 2.99 -7.50 16.21
CA GLU A 272 3.21 -8.91 15.81
C GLU A 272 2.09 -9.86 16.25
N GLY A 273 1.54 -9.67 17.45
CA GLY A 273 0.42 -10.47 17.96
C GLY A 273 -0.89 -10.30 17.21
N ASP A 274 -1.00 -9.27 16.38
CA ASP A 274 -2.20 -8.93 15.58
C ASP A 274 -2.00 -9.23 14.08
N ARG A 275 -0.86 -9.83 13.69
CA ARG A 275 -0.53 -10.19 12.29
C ARG A 275 -1.13 -11.52 11.87
N ASP A 276 -2.41 -11.72 12.15
CA ASP A 276 -3.10 -12.93 11.74
C ASP A 276 -3.29 -12.98 10.22
N ARG A 277 -3.23 -14.19 9.67
CA ARG A 277 -3.56 -14.46 8.27
C ARG A 277 -5.07 -14.34 8.06
N ILE A 278 -5.50 -13.35 7.29
CA ILE A 278 -6.91 -13.05 7.03
C ILE A 278 -7.28 -13.23 5.55
N LEU A 279 -8.53 -13.62 5.27
CA LEU A 279 -9.08 -13.64 3.92
C LEU A 279 -9.50 -12.22 3.54
N VAL A 280 -8.83 -11.62 2.55
CA VAL A 280 -9.09 -10.24 2.12
C VAL A 280 -9.91 -10.13 0.85
N GLY A 281 -10.00 -11.20 0.07
CA GLY A 281 -10.78 -11.21 -1.16
C GLY A 281 -11.05 -12.61 -1.66
N ARG A 282 -12.07 -12.71 -2.51
CA ARG A 282 -12.37 -13.94 -3.25
C ARG A 282 -12.78 -13.57 -4.67
N TYR A 283 -12.17 -14.24 -5.63
CA TYR A 283 -12.61 -14.24 -7.02
C TYR A 283 -13.35 -15.54 -7.35
N ASP A 284 -14.35 -15.43 -8.23
CA ASP A 284 -15.20 -16.52 -8.71
C ASP A 284 -15.37 -16.34 -10.21
N THR A 285 -14.92 -17.31 -11.01
CA THR A 285 -14.86 -17.18 -12.48
C THR A 285 -16.22 -17.17 -13.17
N ASN A 286 -17.29 -17.32 -12.40
CA ASN A 286 -18.67 -17.29 -12.87
C ASN A 286 -19.40 -15.98 -12.52
N GLN A 287 -18.70 -15.03 -11.89
CA GLN A 287 -19.19 -13.66 -11.64
C GLN A 287 -18.58 -12.72 -12.68
#